data_AF-A0A2E4QWJ2-F1
#
_entry.id   AF-A0A2E4QWJ2-F1
#
_cell.length_a   1.000
_cell.length_b   1.000
_cell.length_c   1.000
_cell.angle_alpha   90.00
_cell.angle_beta   90.00
_cell.angle_gamma   90.00
#
_symmetry.space_group_name_H-M   'P 1'
#
loop_
_entity.id
_entity.type
_entity.pdbx_description
1 polymer ?
#
loop_
_entity_poly.entity_id
_entity_poly.type
_entity_poly.pdbx_seq_one_letter_code
_entity_poly.pdbx_strand_id
1 'polypeptide(L)'
;MSEVIVRLNIEGEEDTERLMTALDSFALWCENRSVTHPDDVPAEFMMTTEHNGRGLRRKLIFADQEHASQFLRLWETKAFEEAIAS
;
A
#
# COMPACT_ATOMS: atom_id res chain seq x y z
N MET A 1 16.15 11.31 -3.92
CA MET A 1 14.82 10.71 -3.75
C MET A 1 14.21 10.56 -5.14
N SER A 2 13.80 9.35 -5.51
CA SER A 2 13.16 9.05 -6.79
C SER A 2 11.77 8.54 -6.45
N GLU A 3 10.78 9.41 -6.58
CA GLU A 3 9.39 9.05 -6.28
C GLU A 3 8.94 7.90 -7.19
N VAL A 4 8.24 6.92 -6.60
CA VAL A 4 7.73 5.76 -7.33
C VAL A 4 6.21 5.78 -7.32
N ILE A 5 5.63 5.67 -8.52
CA ILE A 5 4.18 5.73 -8.71
C ILE A 5 3.64 4.33 -8.97
N VAL A 6 2.79 3.84 -8.07
CA VAL A 6 2.02 2.60 -8.24
C VAL A 6 0.59 2.95 -8.67
N ARG A 7 0.07 2.23 -9.65
CA ARG A 7 -1.30 2.43 -10.16
C ARG A 7 -2.08 1.14 -9.99
N LEU A 8 -3.17 1.21 -9.24
CA LEU A 8 -4.08 0.09 -9.01
C LEU A 8 -5.42 0.37 -9.70
N ASN A 9 -5.93 -0.65 -10.38
CA ASN A 9 -7.32 -0.67 -10.83
C ASN A 9 -8.14 -1.31 -9.71
N ILE A 10 -9.14 -0.60 -9.21
CA ILE A 10 -10.02 -1.06 -8.13
C ILE A 10 -11.41 -1.13 -8.73
N GLU A 11 -11.85 -2.35 -9.05
CA GLU A 11 -13.08 -2.57 -9.84
C GLU A 11 -14.29 -2.94 -8.97
N GLY A 12 -14.09 -3.12 -7.64
CA GLY A 12 -15.16 -3.44 -6.71
C GLY A 12 -14.86 -3.15 -5.23
N GLU A 13 -15.84 -3.48 -4.39
CA GLU A 13 -15.78 -3.31 -2.92
C GLU A 13 -14.68 -4.20 -2.31
N GLU A 14 -14.53 -5.44 -2.77
CA GLU A 14 -13.50 -6.39 -2.32
C GLU A 14 -12.06 -5.88 -2.57
N ASP A 15 -11.83 -5.22 -3.71
CA ASP A 15 -10.55 -4.58 -4.04
C ASP A 15 -10.29 -3.36 -3.15
N THR A 16 -11.35 -2.67 -2.74
CA THR A 16 -11.26 -1.53 -1.83
C THR A 16 -10.88 -2.00 -0.42
N GLU A 17 -11.52 -3.07 0.08
CA GLU A 17 -11.14 -3.68 1.37
C GLU A 17 -9.71 -4.20 1.34
N ARG A 18 -9.32 -4.91 0.27
CA ARG A 18 -7.94 -5.36 0.05
C ARG A 18 -6.95 -4.20 0.14
N LEU A 19 -7.32 -3.05 -0.41
CA LEU A 19 -6.46 -1.88 -0.46
C LEU A 19 -6.28 -1.32 0.94
N MET A 20 -7.34 -1.21 1.71
CA MET A 20 -7.28 -0.76 3.10
C MET A 20 -6.39 -1.69 3.93
N THR A 21 -6.56 -3.01 3.84
CA THR A 21 -5.72 -3.98 4.56
C THR A 21 -4.23 -3.85 4.19
N ALA A 22 -3.92 -3.69 2.90
CA ALA A 22 -2.56 -3.51 2.44
C ALA A 22 -1.94 -2.19 2.93
N LEU A 23 -2.74 -1.11 2.98
CA LEU A 23 -2.32 0.17 3.52
C LEU A 23 -2.06 0.13 5.02
N ASP A 24 -2.94 -0.54 5.79
CA ASP A 24 -2.77 -0.69 7.25
C ASP A 24 -1.51 -1.52 7.57
N SER A 25 -1.31 -2.62 6.86
CA SER A 25 -0.11 -3.46 6.99
C SER A 25 1.17 -2.71 6.61
N PHE A 26 1.08 -1.84 5.60
CA PHE A 26 2.19 -1.01 5.16
C PHE A 26 2.53 0.08 6.19
N ALA A 27 1.52 0.73 6.78
CA ALA A 27 1.71 1.70 7.85
C ALA A 27 2.41 1.06 9.07
N LEU A 28 1.94 -0.12 9.49
CA LEU A 28 2.58 -0.88 10.59
C LEU A 28 4.04 -1.24 10.28
N TRP A 29 4.33 -1.65 9.04
CA TRP A 29 5.70 -1.92 8.62
C TRP A 29 6.57 -0.66 8.70
N CYS A 30 6.06 0.49 8.24
CA CYS A 30 6.77 1.77 8.33
C CYS A 30 7.03 2.19 9.77
N GLU A 31 6.03 2.08 10.66
CA GLU A 31 6.18 2.42 12.08
C GLU A 31 7.26 1.56 12.75
N ASN A 32 7.24 0.25 12.53
CA ASN A 32 8.27 -0.66 13.05
C ASN A 32 9.67 -0.32 12.52
N ARG A 33 9.74 0.19 11.29
CA ARG A 33 10.97 0.64 10.67
C ARG A 33 11.48 1.93 11.30
N SER A 34 10.62 2.91 11.52
CA SER A 34 10.98 4.16 12.23
C SER A 34 11.38 3.91 13.69
N VAL A 35 10.82 2.88 14.35
CA VAL A 35 11.27 2.45 15.70
C VAL A 35 12.70 1.88 15.67
N THR A 36 13.07 1.16 14.60
CA THR A 36 14.40 0.55 14.44
C THR A 36 15.43 1.50 13.83
N HIS A 37 14.97 2.50 13.07
CA HIS A 37 15.75 3.52 12.39
C HIS A 37 15.14 4.90 12.67
N PRO A 38 15.40 5.52 13.83
CA PRO A 38 14.74 6.76 14.26
C PRO A 38 15.11 7.99 13.41
N ASP A 39 16.16 7.90 12.59
CA ASP A 39 16.55 8.93 11.62
C ASP A 39 15.80 8.79 10.27
N ASP A 40 15.05 7.70 10.05
CA ASP A 40 14.22 7.55 8.85
C ASP A 40 13.00 8.48 8.95
N VAL A 41 12.85 9.34 7.94
CA VAL A 41 11.67 10.20 7.78
C VAL A 41 10.42 9.32 7.74
N PRO A 42 9.34 9.67 8.47
CA PRO A 42 8.10 8.90 8.42
C PRO A 42 7.66 8.71 6.97
N ALA A 43 7.21 7.50 6.63
CA ALA A 43 6.84 7.13 5.28
C ALA A 43 5.61 7.91 4.83
N GLU A 44 5.84 9.09 4.24
CA GLU A 44 4.80 9.86 3.57
C GLU A 44 4.53 9.21 2.21
N PHE A 45 3.32 8.70 2.02
CA PHE A 45 2.83 8.29 0.72
C PHE A 45 1.57 9.09 0.38
N MET A 46 1.42 9.44 -0.90
CA MET A 46 0.25 10.15 -1.39
C MET A 46 -0.64 9.21 -2.18
N MET A 47 -1.91 9.13 -1.80
CA MET A 47 -2.93 8.42 -2.57
C MET A 47 -3.85 9.40 -3.27
N THR A 48 -3.96 9.29 -4.60
CA THR A 48 -4.97 9.99 -5.38
C THR A 48 -5.98 9.02 -5.96
N THR A 49 -7.24 9.43 -5.95
CA THR A 49 -8.34 8.68 -6.55
C THR A 49 -8.79 9.37 -7.81
N GLU A 50 -8.76 8.65 -8.92
CA GLU A 50 -9.25 9.11 -10.20
C GLU A 50 -10.51 8.32 -10.55
N HIS A 51 -11.62 9.02 -10.76
CA HIS A 51 -12.85 8.44 -11.29
C HIS A 51 -12.90 8.69 -12.79
N ASN A 52 -12.75 7.63 -13.59
CA ASN A 52 -12.65 7.73 -15.06
C ASN A 52 -13.96 7.38 -15.79
N GLY A 53 -15.09 7.31 -15.07
CA GLY A 53 -16.41 6.99 -15.62
C GLY A 53 -16.66 5.52 -15.90
N ARG A 54 -15.64 4.65 -15.80
CA ARG A 54 -15.76 3.18 -15.91
C ARG A 54 -15.35 2.44 -14.64
N GLY A 55 -14.71 3.12 -13.69
CA GLY A 55 -14.29 2.55 -12.42
C GLY A 55 -13.48 3.56 -11.59
N LEU A 56 -12.94 3.07 -10.47
CA LEU A 56 -12.04 3.83 -9.60
C LEU A 56 -10.61 3.40 -9.86
N ARG A 57 -9.74 4.37 -10.19
CA ARG A 57 -8.30 4.15 -10.26
C ARG A 57 -7.65 4.78 -9.04
N ARG A 58 -6.82 4.01 -8.34
CA ARG A 58 -6.01 4.54 -7.23
C ARG A 58 -4.57 4.66 -7.69
N LYS A 59 -3.97 5.82 -7.40
CA LYS A 59 -2.57 6.09 -7.69
C LYS A 59 -1.90 6.38 -6.36
N LEU A 60 -0.90 5.56 -6.03
CA LEU A 60 -0.09 5.68 -4.82
C LEU A 60 1.28 6.18 -5.23
N ILE A 61 1.82 7.14 -4.49
CA ILE A 61 3.12 7.75 -4.73
C ILE A 61 3.95 7.51 -3.48
N PHE A 62 5.07 6.81 -3.64
CA PHE A 62 6.00 6.45 -2.58
C PHE A 62 7.30 7.25 -2.72
N ALA A 63 7.95 7.53 -1.59
CA ALA A 63 9.21 8.28 -1.54
C ALA A 63 10.37 7.57 -2.26
N ASP A 64 10.36 6.23 -2.27
CA ASP A 64 11.36 5.40 -2.92
C ASP A 64 10.82 4.03 -3.39
N GLN A 65 11.70 3.27 -4.04
CA GLN A 65 11.42 1.95 -4.57
C GLN A 65 11.21 0.88 -3.49
N GLU A 66 11.85 1.03 -2.33
CA GLU A 66 11.71 0.06 -1.25
C GLU A 66 10.28 0.09 -0.70
N HIS A 67 9.78 1.27 -0.36
CA HIS A 67 8.40 1.49 0.08
C HIS A 67 7.39 0.98 -0.95
N ALA A 68 7.58 1.31 -2.24
CA ALA A 68 6.70 0.83 -3.30
C ALA A 68 6.71 -0.69 -3.44
N SER A 69 7.90 -1.32 -3.36
CA SER A 69 8.04 -2.77 -3.47
C SER A 69 7.40 -3.51 -2.30
N GLN A 70 7.55 -2.97 -1.08
CA GLN A 70 6.97 -3.54 0.11
C GLN A 70 5.44 -3.43 0.08
N PHE A 71 4.91 -2.27 -0.30
CA PHE A 71 3.47 -2.10 -0.49
C PHE A 71 2.92 -3.10 -1.53
N LEU A 72 3.57 -3.26 -2.69
CA LEU A 72 3.14 -4.22 -3.71
C LEU A 72 3.13 -5.65 -3.18
N ARG A 73 4.12 -6.02 -2.37
CA ARG A 73 4.19 -7.33 -1.74
C ARG A 73 3.00 -7.56 -0.81
N LEU A 74 2.69 -6.58 0.05
CA LEU A 74 1.55 -6.62 0.96
C LEU A 74 0.21 -6.67 0.20
N TRP A 75 0.09 -5.89 -0.88
CA TRP A 75 -1.06 -5.91 -1.78
C TRP A 75 -1.25 -7.28 -2.44
N GLU A 76 -0.18 -7.95 -2.87
CA GLU A 76 -0.22 -9.29 -3.45
C GLU A 76 -0.58 -10.37 -2.42
N THR A 77 -0.09 -10.27 -1.17
CA THR A 77 -0.47 -11.17 -0.07
C THR A 77 -1.86 -10.86 0.48
N LYS A 78 -2.91 -11.25 -0.25
CA LYS A 78 -4.26 -11.46 0.31
C LYS A 78 -4.54 -12.97 0.56
N ALA A 79 -3.52 -13.77 0.86
CA ALA A 79 -3.64 -15.24 0.91
C ALA A 79 -3.08 -15.94 2.17
N PHE A 80 -2.46 -15.26 3.14
CA PHE A 80 -1.76 -15.97 4.22
C PHE A 80 -2.45 -15.97 5.60
N GLU A 81 -3.36 -15.04 5.90
CA GLU A 81 -3.99 -15.00 7.24
C GLU A 81 -5.30 -15.78 7.39
N GLU A 82 -6.02 -16.12 6.30
CA GLU A 82 -7.14 -17.08 6.39
C GLU A 82 -6.68 -18.54 6.48
N ALA A 83 -5.42 -18.86 6.20
CA ALA A 83 -4.89 -20.22 6.26
C ALA A 83 -4.47 -20.69 7.67
N ILE A 84 -4.46 -19.79 8.67
CA ILE A 84 -4.08 -20.11 10.06
C ILE A 84 -5.31 -20.17 10.98
N ALA A 85 -6.50 -19.80 10.47
CA ALA A 85 -7.73 -19.70 11.26
C ALA A 85 -8.79 -20.80 10.99
N SER A 86 -8.41 -21.95 10.41
CA SER A 86 -9.32 -23.11 10.20
C SER A 86 -8.98 -24.32 11.05
#